data_AF-A0A5M8SLB1-F1
#
_entry.id   AF-A0A5M8SLB1-F1
#
_cell.length_a   1.000
_cell.length_b   1.000
_cell.length_c   1.000
_cell.angle_alpha   90.00
_cell.angle_beta   90.00
_cell.angle_gamma   90.00
#
_symmetry.space_group_name_H-M   'P 1'
#
loop_
_entity.id
_entity.type
_entity.pdbx_description
1 polymer ?
#
loop_
_entity_poly.entity_id
_entity_poly.type
_entity_poly.pdbx_seq_one_letter_code
_entity_poly.pdbx_strand_id
1 'polypeptide(L)'
;MPTRNVNLTPELDEFVTERVRAGLYANASEVMRAALRTLERDERENAEKLAALRAAIDRGYESGVAEPGVLARIRKKHGLPLRKSRT
;
A
#
# COMPACT_ATOMS: atom_id res chain seq x y z
N MET A 1 -5.12 26.54 15.52
CA MET A 1 -4.47 25.25 15.20
C MET A 1 -3.21 25.13 16.06
N PRO A 2 -2.93 23.97 16.66
CA PRO A 2 -1.65 23.75 17.33
C PRO A 2 -0.50 23.86 16.32
N THR A 3 0.62 24.45 16.74
CA THR A 3 1.84 24.58 15.93
C THR A 3 2.91 23.65 16.48
N ARG A 4 3.76 23.11 15.59
CA ARG A 4 4.95 22.34 15.94
C ARG A 4 6.10 22.81 15.06
N ASN A 5 7.27 22.98 15.65
CA ASN A 5 8.49 23.24 14.88
C ASN A 5 9.12 21.90 14.51
N VAL A 6 9.57 21.77 13.26
CA VAL A 6 10.17 20.55 12.72
C VAL A 6 11.40 20.93 11.91
N ASN A 7 12.46 20.14 12.03
CA ASN A 7 13.63 20.29 11.18
C ASN A 7 13.42 19.43 9.93
N LEU A 8 13.60 20.04 8.76
CA LEU A 8 13.57 19.35 7.48
C LEU A 8 15.01 19.04 7.04
N THR A 9 15.18 17.93 6.34
CA THR A 9 16.42 17.73 5.58
C THR A 9 16.42 18.71 4.39
N PRO A 10 17.59 19.03 3.82
CA PRO A 10 17.68 19.94 2.67
C PRO A 10 16.75 19.54 1.51
N GLU A 11 16.62 18.24 1.23
CA GLU A 11 15.79 17.71 0.15
C GLU A 11 14.30 17.93 0.40
N LEU A 12 13.85 17.80 1.66
CA LEU A 12 12.47 18.04 2.03
C LEU A 12 12.12 19.54 2.01
N ASP A 13 13.05 20.39 2.41
CA ASP A 13 12.87 21.85 2.34
C ASP A 13 12.78 22.33 0.88
N GLU A 14 13.65 21.81 0.01
CA GLU A 14 13.59 22.08 -1.43
C GLU A 14 12.26 21.64 -2.02
N PHE A 15 11.82 20.40 -1.73
CA PHE A 15 10.52 19.90 -2.16
C PHE A 15 9.38 20.82 -1.72
N VAL A 16 9.33 21.23 -0.44
CA VAL A 16 8.28 22.11 0.06
C VAL A 16 8.33 23.47 -0.65
N THR A 17 9.53 24.01 -0.82
CA THR A 17 9.75 25.29 -1.50
C THR A 17 9.28 25.26 -2.94
N GLU A 18 9.60 24.22 -3.71
CA GLU A 18 9.16 24.03 -5.09
C GLU A 18 7.63 23.99 -5.20
N ARG A 19 6.97 23.24 -4.30
CA ARG A 19 5.50 23.11 -4.31
C ARG A 19 4.80 24.43 -4.04
N VAL A 20 5.34 25.25 -3.14
CA VAL A 20 4.82 26.60 -2.86
C VAL A 20 5.11 27.55 -4.03
N ARG A 21 6.35 27.55 -4.56
CA ARG A 21 6.72 28.39 -5.72
C ARG A 21 5.90 28.08 -6.97
N ALA A 22 5.53 26.82 -7.18
CA ALA A 22 4.66 26.39 -8.26
C ALA A 22 3.18 26.83 -8.07
N GLY A 23 2.83 27.44 -6.93
CA GLY A 23 1.47 27.87 -6.64
C GLY A 23 0.50 26.73 -6.30
N LEU A 24 1.01 25.51 -6.08
CA LEU A 24 0.18 24.35 -5.73
C LEU A 24 -0.34 24.43 -4.29
N TYR A 25 0.37 25.15 -3.42
CA TYR A 25 0.04 25.36 -2.02
C TYR A 25 0.40 26.78 -1.60
N ALA A 26 -0.36 27.38 -0.68
CA ALA A 26 -0.14 28.76 -0.26
C ALA A 26 1.06 28.92 0.69
N ASN A 27 1.44 27.86 1.42
CA ASN A 27 2.55 27.88 2.37
C ASN A 27 3.03 26.46 2.73
N ALA A 28 4.19 26.39 3.38
CA ALA A 28 4.80 25.14 3.84
C ALA A 28 3.87 24.30 4.73
N SER A 29 3.11 24.94 5.64
CA SER A 29 2.22 24.20 6.53
C SER A 29 1.08 23.50 5.78
N GLU A 30 0.64 24.01 4.63
CA GLU A 30 -0.32 23.31 3.76
C GLU A 30 0.28 22.08 3.10
N VAL A 31 1.51 22.20 2.58
CA VAL A 31 2.25 21.06 2.01
C VAL A 31 2.40 19.96 3.07
N MET A 32 2.83 20.33 4.28
CA MET A 32 3.00 19.38 5.39
C MET A 32 1.67 18.72 5.77
N ARG A 33 0.56 19.48 5.87
CA ARG A 33 -0.77 18.91 6.14
C ARG A 33 -1.25 17.97 5.03
N ALA A 34 -0.94 18.25 3.77
CA ALA A 34 -1.30 17.40 2.64
C ALA A 34 -0.48 16.09 2.64
N ALA A 35 0.82 16.19 2.93
CA ALA A 35 1.70 15.05 3.09
C ALA A 35 1.26 14.14 4.25
N LEU A 36 0.98 14.70 5.43
CA LEU A 36 0.52 13.93 6.59
C LEU A 36 -0.83 13.25 6.35
N ARG A 37 -1.78 13.92 5.68
CA ARG A 37 -3.07 13.30 5.29
C ARG A 37 -2.89 12.14 4.32
N THR A 38 -1.90 12.23 3.44
CA THR A 38 -1.55 11.14 2.52
C THR A 38 -0.93 9.99 3.27
N LEU A 39 0.05 10.25 4.14
CA LEU A 39 0.66 9.24 4.98
C LEU A 39 -0.38 8.48 5.83
N GLU A 40 -1.27 9.19 6.51
CA GLU A 40 -2.32 8.58 7.33
C GLU A 40 -3.27 7.69 6.49
N ARG A 41 -3.64 8.15 5.29
CA ARG A 41 -4.48 7.35 4.39
C ARG A 41 -3.76 6.08 3.95
N ASP A 42 -2.50 6.20 3.55
CA ASP A 42 -1.71 5.07 3.05
C ASP A 42 -1.45 4.05 4.18
N GLU A 43 -1.18 4.51 5.40
CA GLU A 43 -1.06 3.65 6.59
C GLU A 43 -2.36 2.90 6.88
N ARG A 44 -3.51 3.59 6.83
CA ARG A 44 -4.82 2.95 7.03
C ARG A 44 -5.11 1.90 5.95
N GLU A 45 -4.90 2.24 4.69
CA GLU A 45 -5.11 1.30 3.57
C GLU A 45 -4.21 0.06 3.69
N ASN A 46 -2.95 0.26 4.10
CA ASN A 46 -2.02 -0.85 4.33
C ASN A 46 -2.46 -1.74 5.50
N ALA A 47 -2.97 -1.15 6.58
CA ALA A 47 -3.51 -1.90 7.72
C ALA A 47 -4.73 -2.74 7.30
N GLU A 48 -5.65 -2.17 6.52
CA GLU A 48 -6.83 -2.87 5.98
C GLU A 48 -6.43 -4.02 5.06
N LYS A 49 -5.50 -3.80 4.12
CA LYS A 49 -4.96 -4.84 3.24
C LYS A 49 -4.33 -5.99 4.04
N LEU A 50 -3.55 -5.66 5.06
CA LEU A 50 -2.89 -6.66 5.91
C LEU A 50 -3.92 -7.47 6.70
N ALA A 51 -4.95 -6.82 7.25
CA ALA A 51 -6.04 -7.50 7.95
C ALA A 51 -6.79 -8.45 7.00
N ALA A 52 -7.13 -7.99 5.80
CA ALA A 52 -7.80 -8.81 4.79
C ALA A 52 -6.94 -10.02 4.35
N LEU A 53 -5.63 -9.82 4.19
CA LEU A 53 -4.70 -10.89 3.84
C LEU A 53 -4.60 -11.95 4.95
N ARG A 54 -4.46 -11.52 6.21
CA ARG A 54 -4.45 -12.43 7.37
C ARG A 54 -5.72 -13.26 7.43
N ALA A 55 -6.89 -12.61 7.34
CA ALA A 55 -8.16 -13.31 7.33
C ALA A 55 -8.30 -14.29 6.15
N ALA A 56 -7.75 -13.98 4.97
CA ALA A 56 -7.75 -14.90 3.84
C ALA A 56 -6.83 -16.11 4.06
N ILE A 57 -5.69 -15.92 4.71
CA ILE A 57 -4.77 -16.99 5.11
C ILE A 57 -5.44 -17.91 6.14
N ASP A 58 -6.09 -17.33 7.17
CA ASP A 58 -6.78 -18.09 8.22
C ASP A 58 -7.90 -18.95 7.61
N ARG A 59 -8.74 -18.38 6.73
CA ARG A 59 -9.73 -19.15 5.96
C ARG A 59 -9.09 -20.26 5.13
N GLY A 60 -7.91 -20.01 4.57
CA GLY A 60 -7.14 -21.01 3.84
C GLY A 60 -6.73 -22.19 4.73
N TYR A 61 -6.21 -21.91 5.93
CA TYR A 61 -5.87 -22.94 6.91
C TYR A 61 -7.10 -23.73 7.36
N GLU A 62 -8.21 -23.05 7.64
CA GLU A 62 -9.48 -23.66 8.04
C GLU A 62 -10.10 -24.53 6.93
N SER A 63 -9.79 -24.24 5.66
CA SER A 63 -10.32 -25.01 4.52
C SER A 63 -9.67 -26.39 4.33
N GLY A 64 -8.62 -26.70 5.09
CA GLY A 64 -7.93 -27.99 5.06
C GLY A 64 -6.92 -28.14 3.92
N VAL A 65 -6.35 -29.34 3.81
CA VAL A 65 -5.34 -29.65 2.78
C VAL A 65 -6.02 -29.88 1.45
N ALA A 66 -5.61 -29.12 0.43
CA ALA A 66 -6.16 -29.29 -0.90
C ALA A 66 -5.70 -30.60 -1.56
N GLU A 67 -6.64 -31.26 -2.23
CA GLU A 67 -6.38 -32.49 -2.98
C GLU A 67 -5.27 -32.31 -4.03
N PRO A 68 -4.43 -33.35 -4.27
CA PRO A 68 -3.38 -33.30 -5.28
C PRO A 68 -3.88 -32.80 -6.64
N GLY A 69 -3.10 -31.94 -7.28
CA GLY A 69 -3.42 -31.39 -8.61
C GLY A 69 -4.52 -30.32 -8.64
N VAL A 70 -4.98 -29.80 -7.50
CA VAL A 70 -6.01 -28.73 -7.43
C VAL A 70 -5.70 -27.54 -8.33
N LEU A 71 -4.45 -27.08 -8.36
CA LEU A 71 -4.05 -25.92 -9.16
C LEU A 71 -4.14 -26.21 -10.66
N ALA A 72 -3.83 -27.44 -11.10
CA ALA A 72 -3.99 -27.83 -12.50
C ALA A 72 -5.47 -27.86 -12.89
N ARG A 73 -6.35 -28.36 -12.01
CA ARG A 73 -7.81 -28.35 -12.22
C ARG A 73 -8.36 -26.93 -12.33
N ILE A 74 -7.97 -26.03 -11.43
CA ILE A 74 -8.39 -24.62 -11.44
C ILE A 74 -7.93 -23.94 -12.74
N ARG A 75 -6.67 -24.11 -13.14
CA ARG A 75 -6.16 -23.52 -14.39
C ARG A 75 -6.91 -24.02 -15.61
N LYS A 76 -7.16 -25.33 -15.72
CA LYS A 76 -7.96 -25.92 -16.80
C LYS A 76 -9.38 -25.33 -16.84
N LYS A 77 -10.03 -25.20 -15.67
CA LYS A 77 -11.37 -24.61 -15.56
C LYS A 77 -11.43 -23.17 -16.07
N HIS A 78 -10.38 -22.38 -15.88
CA HIS A 78 -10.29 -20.99 -16.31
C HIS A 78 -9.53 -20.77 -17.62
N GLY A 79 -9.20 -21.82 -18.38
CA GLY A 79 -8.49 -21.70 -19.65
C GLY A 79 -7.04 -21.19 -19.55
N LEU A 80 -6.42 -21.31 -18.37
CA LEU A 80 -5.06 -20.83 -18.12
C LEU A 80 -4.01 -21.91 -18.47
N PRO A 81 -2.87 -21.55 -19.09
CA PRO A 81 -1.86 -22.51 -19.52
C PRO A 81 -1.25 -23.25 -18.32
N LEU A 82 -0.94 -24.53 -18.40
CA LEU A 82 -0.26 -25.22 -17.29
C LEU A 82 1.15 -24.65 -17.08
N ARG A 83 1.51 -24.36 -15.83
CA ARG A 83 2.85 -23.88 -15.52
C ARG A 83 3.78 -25.09 -15.50
N LYS A 84 4.81 -25.11 -16.35
CA LYS A 84 5.86 -26.14 -16.29
C LYS A 84 6.51 -26.08 -14.92
N SER A 85 6.73 -27.25 -14.30
CA SER A 85 7.51 -27.33 -13.06
C SER A 85 8.88 -26.69 -13.31
N ARG A 86 9.30 -25.74 -12.47
CA ARG A 86 10.72 -25.38 -12.42
C ARG A 86 11.39 -26.52 -11.66
N THR A 87 12.04 -27.42 -12.40
CA THR A 87 13.09 -28.31 -11.89
C THR A 87 14.21 -27.51 -11.28
#